data_AF-A0A3C1Z439-F1
#
_entry.id   AF-A0A3C1Z439-F1
#
_cell.length_a   1.000
_cell.length_b   1.000
_cell.length_c   1.000
_cell.angle_alpha   90.00
_cell.angle_beta   90.00
_cell.angle_gamma   90.00
#
_symmetry.space_group_name_H-M   'P 1'
#
loop_
_entity.id
_entity.type
_entity.pdbx_description
1 polymer ?
#
loop_
_entity_poly.entity_id
_entity_poly.type
_entity_poly.pdbx_seq_one_letter_code
_entity_poly.pdbx_strand_id
1 'polypeptide(L)'
;MTRLIYLRPQKRQRMTVSLPAELLERMRDAAYWTSGTTMAGLISSALEDLLHNLEAQNGRPFSPRLQDLKPGRPRTNKAVHMSVSEHIQSVSG
;
A
#
# COMPACT_ATOMS: atom_id res chain seq x y z
N MET A 1 -23.48 -35.68 -0.33
CA MET A 1 -22.98 -34.87 0.80
C MET A 1 -22.30 -33.64 0.23
N THR A 2 -23.01 -32.51 0.15
CA THR A 2 -22.52 -31.30 -0.53
C THR A 2 -21.76 -30.42 0.46
N ARG A 3 -20.44 -30.30 0.28
CA ARG A 3 -19.56 -29.48 1.12
C ARG A 3 -19.73 -28.02 0.72
N LEU A 4 -20.54 -27.27 1.45
CA LEU A 4 -20.59 -25.81 1.32
C LEU A 4 -19.27 -25.25 1.85
N ILE A 5 -18.35 -24.90 0.95
CA ILE A 5 -17.13 -24.19 1.28
C ILE A 5 -17.54 -22.75 1.61
N TYR A 6 -17.64 -22.44 2.91
CA TYR A 6 -17.77 -21.06 3.38
C TYR A 6 -16.47 -20.33 3.03
N LEU A 7 -16.41 -19.70 1.86
CA LEU A 7 -15.42 -18.67 1.55
C LEU A 7 -15.60 -17.58 2.61
N ARG A 8 -14.69 -17.49 3.58
CA ARG A 8 -14.68 -16.38 4.53
C ARG A 8 -14.64 -15.09 3.71
N PRO A 9 -15.60 -14.17 3.87
CA PRO A 9 -15.56 -12.92 3.16
C PRO A 9 -14.28 -12.19 3.56
N GLN A 10 -13.35 -12.03 2.62
CA GLN A 10 -12.18 -11.17 2.80
C GLN A 10 -12.69 -9.78 3.19
N LYS A 11 -12.34 -9.30 4.38
CA LYS A 11 -12.83 -8.04 4.92
C LYS A 11 -12.26 -6.89 4.07
N ARG A 12 -13.05 -6.37 3.14
CA ARG A 12 -12.66 -5.25 2.28
C ARG A 12 -12.84 -3.93 3.03
N GLN A 13 -11.79 -3.11 3.07
CA GLN A 13 -11.83 -1.75 3.61
C GLN A 13 -11.92 -0.74 2.47
N ARG A 14 -12.83 0.25 2.58
CA ARG A 14 -12.92 1.34 1.60
C ARG A 14 -11.83 2.37 1.88
N MET A 15 -11.06 2.71 0.84
CA MET A 15 -10.08 3.79 0.85
C MET A 15 -10.45 4.79 -0.26
N THR A 16 -10.50 6.08 0.07
CA THR A 16 -10.69 7.17 -0.90
C THR A 16 -9.39 7.94 -1.01
N VAL A 17 -8.84 8.04 -2.22
CA VAL A 17 -7.63 8.80 -2.52
C VAL A 17 -7.90 9.76 -3.67
N SER A 18 -7.18 10.87 -3.71
CA SER A 18 -7.17 11.78 -4.86
C SER A 18 -5.99 11.41 -5.75
N LEU A 19 -6.26 11.15 -7.03
CA LEU A 19 -5.25 10.83 -8.05
C LEU A 19 -5.32 11.88 -9.17
N PRO A 20 -4.23 12.07 -9.94
CA PRO A 20 -4.27 12.90 -11.15
C PRO A 20 -5.37 12.42 -12.11
N ALA A 21 -6.13 13.35 -12.69
CA ALA A 21 -7.26 13.03 -13.56
C ALA A 21 -6.86 12.16 -14.76
N GLU A 22 -5.74 12.50 -15.41
CA GLU A 22 -5.22 11.75 -16.54
C GLU A 22 -4.87 10.30 -16.18
N LEU A 23 -4.30 10.07 -14.98
CA LEU A 23 -4.01 8.73 -14.51
C LEU A 23 -5.30 7.93 -14.31
N LEU A 24 -6.33 8.57 -13.76
CA LEU A 24 -7.62 7.94 -13.51
C LEU A 24 -8.32 7.53 -14.81
N GLU A 25 -8.26 8.35 -15.86
CA GLU A 25 -8.80 7.98 -17.18
C GLU A 25 -8.06 6.80 -17.78
N ARG A 26 -6.71 6.80 -17.79
CA ARG A 26 -5.95 5.65 -18.31
C ARG A 26 -6.24 4.35 -17.55
N MET A 27 -6.48 4.44 -16.25
CA MET A 27 -6.88 3.27 -15.45
C MET A 27 -8.28 2.78 -15.81
N ARG A 28 -9.22 3.68 -16.14
CA ARG A 28 -10.55 3.30 -16.65
C ARG A 28 -10.44 2.60 -17.99
N ASP A 29 -9.63 3.13 -18.90
CA ASP A 29 -9.38 2.50 -20.20
C ASP A 29 -8.78 1.10 -20.02
N ALA A 30 -7.78 0.96 -19.14
CA ALA A 30 -7.16 -0.33 -18.85
C ALA A 30 -8.18 -1.35 -18.29
N ALA A 31 -9.03 -0.93 -17.36
CA ALA A 31 -10.09 -1.78 -16.80
C ALA A 31 -11.18 -2.11 -17.84
N TYR A 32 -11.45 -1.20 -18.78
CA TYR A 32 -12.42 -1.40 -19.85
C TYR A 32 -11.94 -2.45 -20.86
N TRP A 33 -10.68 -2.36 -21.29
CA TRP A 33 -10.10 -3.26 -22.29
C TRP A 33 -9.66 -4.61 -21.72
N THR A 34 -9.40 -4.70 -20.42
CA THR A 34 -8.92 -5.93 -19.78
C THR A 34 -10.09 -6.73 -19.21
N SER A 35 -10.44 -7.83 -19.88
CA SER A 35 -11.54 -8.70 -19.46
C SER A 35 -11.29 -9.30 -18.08
N GLY A 36 -12.27 -9.18 -17.17
CA GLY A 36 -12.19 -9.74 -15.81
C GLY A 36 -11.41 -8.89 -14.81
N THR A 37 -10.87 -7.74 -15.23
CA THR A 37 -10.14 -6.83 -14.36
C THR A 37 -11.04 -5.69 -13.89
N THR A 38 -10.98 -5.37 -12.59
CA THR A 38 -11.69 -4.22 -12.02
C THR A 38 -10.69 -3.14 -11.63
N MET A 39 -11.13 -1.89 -11.56
CA MET A 39 -10.31 -0.78 -11.05
C MET A 39 -9.72 -1.09 -9.67
N ALA A 40 -10.53 -1.69 -8.78
CA ALA A 40 -10.10 -2.10 -7.46
C ALA A 40 -9.02 -3.20 -7.55
N GLY A 41 -9.19 -4.18 -8.44
CA GLY A 41 -8.20 -5.23 -8.67
C GLY A 41 -6.88 -4.69 -9.21
N LEU A 42 -6.91 -3.75 -10.16
CA LEU A 42 -5.71 -3.07 -10.67
C LEU A 42 -4.96 -2.35 -9.55
N ILE A 43 -5.68 -1.58 -8.74
CA ILE A 43 -5.09 -0.83 -7.63
C ILE A 43 -4.51 -1.79 -6.59
N SER A 44 -5.26 -2.84 -6.20
CA SER A 44 -4.81 -3.83 -5.23
C SER A 44 -3.52 -4.52 -5.70
N SER A 45 -3.48 -5.02 -6.93
CA SER A 45 -2.29 -5.69 -7.49
C SER A 45 -1.09 -4.74 -7.53
N ALA A 46 -1.28 -3.52 -8.04
CA ALA A 46 -0.19 -2.55 -8.14
C ALA A 46 0.36 -2.13 -6.77
N LEU A 47 -0.50 -2.02 -5.75
CA LEU A 47 -0.08 -1.71 -4.39
C LEU A 47 0.62 -2.90 -3.72
N GLU A 48 0.17 -4.13 -3.95
CA GLU A 48 0.83 -5.35 -3.46
C GLU A 48 2.23 -5.50 -4.05
N ASP A 49 2.37 -5.34 -5.37
CA ASP A 49 3.65 -5.41 -6.06
C ASP A 49 4.61 -4.32 -5.57
N LEU A 50 4.11 -3.09 -5.43
CA LEU A 50 4.91 -1.98 -4.89
C LEU A 50 5.35 -2.25 -3.46
N LEU A 51 4.45 -2.74 -2.59
CA LEU A 51 4.77 -3.04 -1.20
C LEU A 51 5.80 -4.16 -1.11
N HIS A 52 5.64 -5.23 -1.90
CA HIS A 52 6.60 -6.32 -1.97
C HIS A 52 8.00 -5.83 -2.36
N ASN A 53 8.09 -4.95 -3.36
CA ASN A 53 9.34 -4.34 -3.78
C ASN A 53 9.98 -3.48 -2.68
N LEU A 54 9.18 -2.75 -1.89
CA LEU A 54 9.67 -1.97 -0.76
C LEU A 54 10.16 -2.87 0.39
N GLU A 55 9.44 -3.94 0.69
CA GLU A 55 9.84 -4.91 1.72
C GLU A 55 11.12 -5.66 1.33
N ALA A 56 11.27 -6.01 0.05
CA ALA A 56 12.49 -6.60 -0.48
C ALA A 56 13.69 -5.66 -0.35
N GLN A 57 13.52 -4.37 -0.68
CA GLN A 57 14.56 -3.35 -0.50
C GLN A 57 14.91 -3.11 0.98
N ASN A 58 13.92 -3.19 1.86
CA ASN A 58 14.09 -3.10 3.31
C ASN A 58 14.71 -4.38 3.93
N GLY A 59 14.83 -5.46 3.15
CA GLY A 59 15.32 -6.77 3.58
C GLY A 59 14.37 -7.54 4.52
N ARG A 60 13.20 -6.96 4.82
CA ARG A 60 12.17 -7.55 5.69
C ARG A 60 10.82 -6.84 5.52
N PRO A 61 9.70 -7.51 5.82
CA PRO A 61 8.40 -6.88 5.92
C PRO A 61 8.40 -5.72 6.92
N PHE A 62 7.53 -4.73 6.70
CA PHE A 62 7.37 -3.62 7.63
C PHE A 62 6.78 -4.12 8.96
N SER A 63 7.40 -3.78 10.08
CA SER A 63 6.87 -4.12 11.40
C SER A 63 5.49 -3.48 11.62
N PRO A 64 4.55 -4.17 12.30
CA PRO A 64 3.26 -3.60 12.65
C PRO A 64 3.44 -2.27 13.38
N ARG A 65 2.56 -1.30 13.09
CA ARG A 65 2.55 -0.01 13.77
C ARG A 65 2.39 -0.19 15.28
N LEU A 66 3.22 0.50 16.06
CA LEU A 66 3.20 0.46 17.53
C LEU A 66 1.93 1.12 18.11
N GLN A 67 1.25 1.95 17.32
CA GLN A 67 0.01 2.65 17.69
C GLN A 67 -0.88 2.82 16.46
N ASP A 68 -2.19 2.92 16.68
CA ASP A 68 -3.12 3.21 15.59
C ASP A 68 -2.90 4.60 15.00
N LEU A 69 -3.15 4.71 13.70
CA LEU A 69 -3.13 6.00 13.02
C LEU A 69 -4.25 6.87 13.60
N LYS A 70 -3.88 8.00 14.22
CA LYS A 70 -4.86 8.97 14.71
C LYS A 70 -5.69 9.45 13.51
N PRO A 71 -7.03 9.31 13.54
CA PRO A 71 -7.87 9.79 12.46
C PRO A 71 -7.76 11.32 12.39
N GLY A 72 -7.29 11.85 11.27
CA GLY A 72 -7.16 13.28 11.03
C GLY A 72 -6.32 13.62 9.81
N ARG A 73 -6.59 14.77 9.18
CA ARG A 73 -5.70 15.34 8.16
C ARG A 73 -4.34 15.58 8.82
N PRO A 74 -3.21 15.13 8.23
CA PRO A 74 -1.90 15.53 8.70
C PRO A 74 -1.88 17.06 8.75
N ARG A 75 -1.77 17.64 9.95
CA ARG A 75 -1.35 19.03 10.05
C ARG A 75 0.04 19.05 9.44
N THR A 76 0.20 19.76 8.32
CA THR A 76 1.51 19.90 7.70
C THR A 76 2.46 20.45 8.76
N ASN A 77 3.25 19.58 9.36
CA ASN A 77 4.51 19.98 9.93
C ASN A 77 5.51 19.52 8.89
N LYS A 78 6.20 20.47 8.25
CA LYS A 78 7.32 20.20 7.36
C LYS A 78 8.47 19.61 8.20
N ALA A 79 8.31 18.40 8.72
CA ALA A 79 9.37 17.66 9.35
C ALA A 79 10.07 16.86 8.24
N VAL A 80 11.04 17.55 7.64
CA VAL A 80 12.32 17.05 7.15
C VAL A 80 12.40 15.54 6.90
N HIS A 81 12.66 15.21 5.64
CA HIS A 81 13.16 13.92 5.17
C HIS A 81 14.54 13.64 5.82
N MET A 82 14.59 13.23 7.09
CA MET A 82 15.80 12.68 7.69
C MET A 82 15.89 11.21 7.30
N SER A 83 16.84 10.90 6.40
CA SER A 83 17.25 9.53 6.09
C SER A 83 17.73 8.85 7.38
N VAL A 84 17.03 7.79 7.78
CA VAL A 84 17.38 6.97 8.96
C VAL A 84 18.52 6.01 8.61
N SER A 85 19.68 6.52 8.21
CA SER A 85 20.80 5.66 7.79
C SER A 85 22.21 6.09 8.21
N GLU A 86 22.40 7.12 9.03
CA GLU A 86 23.77 7.61 9.37
C GLU A 86 24.16 7.58 10.86
N HIS A 87 23.58 6.69 11.69
CA HIS A 87 24.10 6.52 13.06
C HIS A 87 24.34 5.05 13.39
N ILE A 88 25.34 4.45 12.73
CA ILE A 88 26.13 3.37 13.32
C ILE A 88 27.50 3.98 13.62
N GLN A 89 27.70 4.48 14.84
CA GLN A 89 29.03 4.79 15.34
C GLN A 89 29.77 3.47 15.59
N SER A 90 30.77 3.18 14.75
CA SER A 90 31.82 2.23 15.07
C SER A 90 32.70 2.83 16.17
N VAL A 91 32.74 2.23 17.35
CA VAL A 91 33.79 2.52 18.33
C VAL A 91 34.81 1.39 18.23
N SER A 92 35.98 1.72 17.71
CA SER A 92 37.18 0.89 17.71
C SER A 92 38.28 1.65 18.45
N GLY A 93 39.06 0.92 19.25
CA GLY A 93 40.38 1.33 19.76
C GLY A 93 40.38 1.95 21.14
#